data_AF-A0A1Y0EVB9-F1
#
_entry.id   AF-A0A1Y0EVB9-F1
#
_cell.length_a   1.000
_cell.length_b   1.000
_cell.length_c   1.000
_cell.angle_alpha   90.00
_cell.angle_beta   90.00
_cell.angle_gamma   90.00
#
_symmetry.space_group_name_H-M   'P 1'
#
loop_
_entity.id
_entity.type
_entity.pdbx_description
1 polymer ?
#
loop_
_entity_poly.entity_id
_entity_poly.type
_entity_poly.pdbx_seq_one_letter_code
_entity_poly.pdbx_strand_id
1 'polypeptide(L)'
;ASFEVSVEARSCPSKHVQHTFTLRPVGFRDSLEVGVTYNCRCGCSAGLEPDSARCSSNGTYVCGLCECNPGYLGTRCECQEGESQSGYQNLCREAEGKPLCSGRGQCSCNQCSCFESEFGKIYGSFCECDNFSCARNKGVLCS
;
A
#
# COMPACT_ATOMS: atom_id res chain seq x y z
N ALA A 1 36.91 4.48 -34.90
CA ALA A 1 36.38 3.43 -34.02
C ALA A 1 35.17 3.97 -33.27
N SER A 2 34.20 3.13 -32.96
CA SER A 2 33.03 3.49 -32.15
C SER A 2 33.05 2.66 -30.87
N PHE A 3 32.53 3.20 -29.77
CA PHE A 3 32.43 2.51 -28.48
C PHE A 3 30.99 2.59 -27.99
N GLU A 4 30.51 1.51 -27.37
CA GLU A 4 29.19 1.44 -26.74
C GLU A 4 29.37 1.44 -25.22
N VAL A 5 28.60 2.28 -24.52
CA VAL A 5 28.71 2.47 -23.06
C VAL A 5 27.30 2.40 -22.47
N SER A 6 27.11 1.55 -21.47
CA SER A 6 25.87 1.48 -20.68
C SER A 6 26.08 2.10 -19.29
N VAL A 7 25.07 2.83 -18.82
CA VAL A 7 25.09 3.50 -17.51
C VAL A 7 23.86 3.03 -16.74
N GLU A 8 24.06 2.48 -15.55
CA GLU A 8 22.98 1.93 -14.71
C GLU A 8 23.04 2.55 -13.31
N ALA A 9 21.89 3.00 -12.81
CA ALA A 9 21.73 3.47 -11.45
C ALA A 9 21.24 2.33 -10.55
N ARG A 10 21.98 2.02 -9.47
CA ARG A 10 21.58 0.98 -8.51
C ARG A 10 20.51 1.42 -7.52
N SER A 11 20.45 2.72 -7.24
CA SER A 11 19.50 3.30 -6.30
C SER A 11 19.32 4.79 -6.56
N CYS A 12 18.30 5.36 -5.90
CA CYS A 12 18.06 6.77 -5.87
C CYS A 12 18.91 7.45 -4.79
N PRO A 13 19.76 8.44 -5.13
CA PRO A 13 20.54 9.20 -4.16
C PRO A 13 19.62 9.94 -3.17
N SER A 14 20.00 10.01 -1.90
CA SER A 14 19.20 10.63 -0.83
C SER A 14 19.06 12.16 -0.96
N LYS A 15 19.89 12.80 -1.78
CA LYS A 15 19.84 14.23 -2.09
C LYS A 15 19.67 14.40 -3.60
N HIS A 16 19.04 15.49 -4.04
CA HIS A 16 19.03 15.89 -5.45
C HIS A 16 20.46 16.25 -5.89
N VAL A 17 21.25 15.24 -6.20
CA VAL A 17 22.62 15.37 -6.68
C VAL A 17 22.59 15.07 -8.17
N GLN A 18 23.10 16.01 -8.95
CA GLN A 18 23.48 15.74 -10.33
C GLN A 18 24.87 15.15 -10.30
N HIS A 19 25.03 14.01 -10.96
CA HIS A 19 26.33 13.37 -11.07
C HIS A 19 26.88 13.63 -12.47
N THR A 20 28.12 14.07 -12.53
CA THR A 20 28.79 14.31 -13.81
C THR A 20 30.08 13.52 -13.84
N PHE A 21 30.31 12.81 -14.93
CA PHE A 21 31.57 12.10 -15.17
C PHE A 21 32.01 12.29 -16.62
N THR A 22 33.28 12.03 -16.89
CA THR A 22 33.90 12.33 -18.18
C THR A 22 34.49 11.06 -18.78
N LEU A 23 34.15 10.80 -20.04
CA LEU A 23 34.77 9.76 -20.85
C LEU A 23 35.84 10.41 -21.73
N ARG A 24 37.10 10.04 -21.50
CA ARG A 24 38.26 10.63 -22.20
C ARG A 24 39.21 9.55 -22.72
N PRO A 25 39.50 9.53 -24.03
CA PRO A 25 40.56 8.68 -24.58
C PRO A 25 41.94 9.13 -24.10
N VAL A 26 42.79 8.17 -23.76
CA VAL A 26 44.18 8.46 -23.35
C VAL A 26 44.93 9.11 -24.52
N GLY A 27 45.63 10.22 -24.24
CA GLY A 27 46.42 10.95 -25.25
C GLY A 27 45.64 11.98 -26.07
N PHE A 28 44.32 12.10 -25.90
CA PHE A 28 43.51 13.12 -26.56
C PHE A 28 43.14 14.27 -25.61
N ARG A 29 42.94 15.48 -26.17
CA ARG A 29 42.47 16.65 -25.41
C ARG A 29 40.95 16.65 -25.26
N ASP A 30 40.25 16.19 -26.29
CA ASP A 30 38.79 16.17 -26.31
C ASP A 30 38.24 15.11 -25.35
N SER A 31 37.09 15.42 -24.77
CA SER A 31 36.41 14.55 -23.82
C SER A 31 34.89 14.67 -23.93
N LEU A 32 34.18 13.61 -23.60
CA LEU A 32 32.71 13.60 -23.50
C LEU A 32 32.31 13.72 -22.02
N GLU A 33 31.54 14.76 -21.69
CA GLU A 33 30.97 14.96 -20.37
C GLU A 33 29.55 14.40 -20.31
N VAL A 34 29.27 13.55 -19.33
CA VAL A 34 27.99 12.87 -19.16
C VAL A 34 27.36 13.33 -17.85
N GLY A 35 26.26 14.06 -17.97
CA GLY A 35 25.42 14.46 -16.84
C GLY A 35 24.32 13.43 -16.58
N VAL A 36 24.20 13.01 -15.32
CA VAL A 36 23.20 12.03 -14.85
C VAL A 36 22.26 12.71 -13.86
N THR A 37 20.98 12.67 -14.17
CA THR A 37 19.88 13.16 -13.33
C THR A 37 18.99 12.01 -12.90
N TYR A 38 18.62 11.98 -11.62
CA TYR A 38 17.82 10.91 -11.03
C TYR A 38 16.38 11.41 -10.82
N ASN A 39 15.42 10.76 -11.44
CA ASN A 39 14.00 11.07 -11.25
C ASN A 39 13.38 10.13 -10.20
N CYS A 40 13.62 10.46 -8.92
CA CYS A 40 13.24 9.62 -7.79
C CYS A 40 11.86 9.95 -7.21
N ARG A 41 11.24 11.05 -7.64
CA ARG A 41 9.94 11.50 -7.15
C ARG A 41 8.89 11.32 -8.24
N CYS A 42 7.70 10.92 -7.85
CA CYS A 42 6.55 10.91 -8.74
C CYS A 42 6.05 12.34 -8.95
N GLY A 43 5.59 12.70 -10.15
CA GLY A 43 5.05 14.05 -10.41
C GLY A 43 3.90 14.44 -9.47
N CYS A 44 3.09 13.46 -9.04
CA CYS A 44 1.99 13.68 -8.10
C CYS A 44 2.43 13.94 -6.65
N SER A 45 3.65 13.59 -6.25
CA SER A 45 4.11 13.77 -4.86
C SER A 45 4.47 15.22 -4.53
N ALA A 46 4.46 16.11 -5.53
CA ALA A 46 4.55 17.56 -5.32
C ALA A 46 3.24 18.17 -4.80
N GLY A 47 2.09 17.54 -5.09
CA GLY A 47 0.76 18.02 -4.72
C GLY A 47 0.28 17.46 -3.38
N LEU A 48 1.10 17.61 -2.32
CA LEU A 48 0.70 17.22 -0.98
C LEU A 48 -0.45 18.13 -0.52
N GLU A 49 -1.57 17.54 -0.13
CA GLU A 49 -2.68 18.26 0.47
C GLU A 49 -2.75 17.89 1.97
N PRO A 50 -2.06 18.66 2.84
CA PRO A 50 -2.11 18.42 4.29
C PRO A 50 -3.53 18.69 4.82
N ASP A 51 -3.91 17.94 5.85
CA ASP A 51 -5.24 17.99 6.49
C ASP A 51 -6.40 17.94 5.48
N SER A 52 -6.21 17.18 4.40
CA SER A 52 -7.16 17.09 3.29
C SER A 52 -8.52 16.59 3.79
N ALA A 53 -9.60 17.24 3.36
CA ALA A 53 -10.96 16.77 3.58
C ALA A 53 -11.21 15.36 3.00
N ARG A 54 -10.38 14.94 2.03
CA ARG A 54 -10.44 13.58 1.46
C ARG A 54 -9.97 12.52 2.45
N CYS A 55 -9.07 12.91 3.36
CA CYS A 55 -8.51 12.10 4.44
C CYS A 55 -9.12 12.48 5.81
N SER A 56 -10.41 12.88 5.81
CA SER A 56 -11.16 13.25 7.03
C SER A 56 -10.49 14.36 7.85
N SER A 57 -9.65 15.19 7.21
CA SER A 57 -8.80 16.20 7.86
C SER A 57 -7.86 15.63 8.94
N ASN A 58 -7.59 14.32 8.88
CA ASN A 58 -6.73 13.58 9.81
C ASN A 58 -5.53 12.96 9.09
N GLY A 59 -5.12 13.53 7.96
CA GLY A 59 -3.99 13.04 7.19
C GLY A 59 -3.68 13.89 5.97
N THR A 60 -2.57 13.56 5.31
CA THR A 60 -2.13 14.22 4.08
C THR A 60 -2.55 13.38 2.88
N TYR A 61 -3.23 13.99 1.91
CA TYR A 61 -3.57 13.32 0.66
C TYR A 61 -2.40 13.41 -0.32
N VAL A 62 -1.90 12.25 -0.76
CA VAL A 62 -0.72 12.12 -1.64
C VAL A 62 -0.99 11.07 -2.71
N CYS A 63 -0.92 11.47 -3.99
CA CYS A 63 -0.97 10.55 -5.14
C CYS A 63 -2.13 9.53 -5.14
N GLY A 64 -3.31 9.83 -4.58
CA GLY A 64 -4.42 8.87 -4.53
C GLY A 64 -4.67 8.24 -3.16
N LEU A 65 -3.74 8.41 -2.22
CA LEU A 65 -3.72 7.76 -0.93
C LEU A 65 -3.74 8.79 0.19
N CYS A 66 -4.15 8.37 1.38
CA CYS A 66 -4.08 9.16 2.60
C CYS A 66 -2.93 8.67 3.49
N GLU A 67 -1.98 9.55 3.78
CA GLU A 67 -0.98 9.36 4.82
C GLU A 67 -1.58 9.88 6.13
N CYS A 68 -2.08 8.97 6.97
CA CYS A 68 -2.79 9.34 8.20
C CYS A 68 -1.87 9.89 9.29
N ASN A 69 -2.38 10.87 10.04
CA ASN A 69 -1.73 11.39 11.23
C ASN A 69 -1.62 10.26 12.29
N PRO A 70 -0.64 10.34 13.21
CA PRO A 70 -0.49 9.35 14.27
C PRO A 70 -1.79 9.16 15.06
N GLY A 71 -2.18 7.91 15.27
CA GLY A 71 -3.43 7.56 15.96
C GLY A 71 -4.68 7.58 15.08
N TYR A 72 -4.55 7.76 13.76
CA TYR A 72 -5.66 7.59 12.81
C TYR A 72 -5.40 6.45 11.83
N LEU A 73 -6.46 5.72 11.51
CA LEU A 73 -6.46 4.54 10.66
C LEU A 73 -7.58 4.63 9.62
N GLY A 74 -7.50 3.76 8.62
CA GLY A 74 -8.48 3.66 7.54
C GLY A 74 -7.99 4.29 6.24
N THR A 75 -8.70 4.00 5.16
CA THR A 75 -8.33 4.47 3.82
C THR A 75 -8.44 5.99 3.66
N ARG A 76 -9.21 6.63 4.54
CA ARG A 76 -9.46 8.06 4.58
C ARG A 76 -9.20 8.64 5.99
N CYS A 77 -8.41 7.96 6.82
CA CYS A 77 -8.08 8.37 8.19
C CYS A 77 -9.33 8.65 9.06
N GLU A 78 -10.39 7.89 8.81
CA GLU A 78 -11.70 8.06 9.41
C GLU A 78 -11.82 7.47 10.81
N CYS A 79 -10.89 6.62 11.24
CA CYS A 79 -10.95 5.96 12.54
C CYS A 79 -9.83 6.46 13.46
N GLN A 80 -10.15 6.74 14.72
CA GLN A 80 -9.15 6.99 15.76
C GLN A 80 -8.75 5.68 16.47
N GLU A 81 -7.45 5.49 16.65
CA GLU A 81 -6.87 4.34 17.35
C GLU A 81 -7.30 4.35 18.82
N GLY A 82 -7.97 3.29 19.28
CA GLY A 82 -8.44 3.15 20.66
C GLY A 82 -9.80 3.77 20.97
N GLU A 83 -10.48 4.42 20.01
CA GLU A 83 -11.85 4.89 20.21
C GLU A 83 -12.83 3.71 20.30
N SER A 84 -13.84 3.84 21.18
CA SER A 84 -14.78 2.77 21.49
C SER A 84 -15.50 2.31 20.23
N GLN A 85 -15.29 1.03 19.92
CA GLN A 85 -15.72 0.33 18.72
C GLN A 85 -17.24 0.36 18.42
N SER A 86 -18.09 0.98 19.24
CA SER A 86 -19.56 0.91 19.10
C SER A 86 -20.09 1.51 17.79
N GLY A 87 -19.48 2.59 17.28
CA GLY A 87 -19.90 3.23 16.02
C GLY A 87 -19.45 2.45 14.76
N TYR A 88 -18.22 1.95 14.78
CA TYR A 88 -17.57 1.30 13.63
C TYR A 88 -17.88 -0.21 13.54
N GLN A 89 -18.34 -0.83 14.63
CA GLN A 89 -18.73 -2.24 14.66
C GLN A 89 -19.90 -2.55 13.73
N ASN A 90 -20.85 -1.64 13.55
CA ASN A 90 -22.00 -1.89 12.67
C ASN A 90 -21.58 -2.08 11.21
N LEU A 91 -20.50 -1.41 10.77
CA LEU A 91 -19.96 -1.56 9.40
C LEU A 91 -19.23 -2.88 9.17
N CYS A 92 -18.87 -3.59 10.25
CA CYS A 92 -18.31 -4.95 10.20
C CYS A 92 -19.37 -6.04 10.43
N ARG A 93 -20.67 -5.66 10.41
CA ARG A 93 -21.77 -6.59 10.65
C ARG A 93 -22.64 -6.68 9.40
N GLU A 94 -22.86 -7.91 8.94
CA GLU A 94 -23.68 -8.17 7.75
C GLU A 94 -25.15 -7.78 7.96
N ALA A 95 -25.72 -8.06 9.14
CA ALA A 95 -27.09 -7.74 9.50
C ALA A 95 -27.26 -7.62 11.02
N GLU A 96 -28.26 -6.88 11.49
CA GLU A 96 -28.58 -6.77 12.92
C GLU A 96 -28.77 -8.17 13.55
N GLY A 97 -28.16 -8.38 14.71
CA GLY A 97 -28.18 -9.67 15.42
C GLY A 97 -27.11 -10.68 14.99
N LYS A 98 -26.46 -10.54 13.82
CA LYS A 98 -25.32 -11.40 13.43
C LYS A 98 -24.01 -10.98 14.10
N PRO A 99 -23.06 -11.88 14.41
CA PRO A 99 -21.78 -11.50 14.99
C PRO A 99 -20.94 -10.63 14.03
N LEU A 100 -20.04 -9.83 14.60
CA LEU A 100 -19.07 -9.04 13.84
C LEU A 100 -18.14 -9.94 13.05
N CYS A 101 -17.89 -9.59 11.78
CA CYS A 101 -17.03 -10.38 10.89
C CYS A 101 -17.39 -11.87 10.90
N SER A 102 -18.69 -12.19 11.00
CA SER A 102 -19.22 -13.56 11.11
C SER A 102 -18.62 -14.39 12.25
N GLY A 103 -17.98 -13.75 13.24
CA GLY A 103 -17.21 -14.40 14.30
C GLY A 103 -15.88 -15.03 13.84
N ARG A 104 -15.48 -14.78 12.58
CA ARG A 104 -14.31 -15.39 11.92
C ARG A 104 -13.23 -14.38 11.55
N GLY A 105 -13.23 -13.23 12.23
CA GLY A 105 -12.25 -12.18 12.03
C GLY A 105 -12.32 -11.11 13.10
N GLN A 106 -11.40 -10.17 13.03
CA GLN A 106 -11.37 -8.98 13.86
C GLN A 106 -11.82 -7.77 13.05
N CYS A 107 -12.79 -7.03 13.57
CA CYS A 107 -13.16 -5.73 13.00
C CYS A 107 -12.12 -4.69 13.40
N SER A 108 -11.45 -4.10 12.41
CA SER A 108 -10.54 -2.98 12.60
C SER A 108 -10.89 -1.90 11.59
N CYS A 109 -11.21 -0.70 12.08
CA CYS A 109 -11.56 0.46 11.27
C CYS A 109 -12.51 0.14 10.10
N ASN A 110 -13.73 -0.33 10.41
CA ASN A 110 -14.79 -0.64 9.44
C ASN A 110 -14.49 -1.77 8.45
N GLN A 111 -13.38 -2.49 8.63
CA GLN A 111 -13.01 -3.62 7.79
C GLN A 111 -12.76 -4.86 8.63
N CYS A 112 -13.19 -6.01 8.12
CA CYS A 112 -12.93 -7.29 8.73
C CYS A 112 -11.59 -7.85 8.29
N SER A 113 -10.71 -8.10 9.25
CA SER A 113 -9.51 -8.91 9.05
C SER A 113 -9.84 -10.36 9.42
N CYS A 114 -10.00 -11.21 8.40
CA CYS A 114 -10.37 -12.62 8.61
C CYS A 114 -9.23 -13.42 9.24
N PHE A 115 -9.57 -14.35 10.12
CA PHE A 115 -8.58 -15.22 10.74
C PHE A 115 -8.02 -16.24 9.75
N GLU A 116 -6.77 -16.62 9.95
CA GLU A 116 -6.16 -17.75 9.25
C GLU A 116 -6.76 -19.07 9.73
N SER A 117 -6.86 -20.04 8.83
CA SER A 117 -7.39 -21.37 9.13
C SER A 117 -6.48 -22.45 8.56
N GLU A 118 -6.26 -23.51 9.33
CA GLU A 118 -5.51 -24.69 8.86
C GLU A 118 -6.27 -25.46 7.77
N PHE A 119 -7.58 -25.27 7.66
CA PHE A 119 -8.44 -25.96 6.69
C PHE A 119 -8.53 -25.25 5.35
N GLY A 120 -8.09 -23.99 5.26
CA GLY A 120 -8.09 -23.19 4.04
C GLY A 120 -8.24 -21.69 4.29
N LYS A 121 -8.87 -20.97 3.37
CA LYS A 121 -8.99 -19.51 3.42
C LYS A 121 -10.42 -19.08 3.78
N ILE A 122 -10.52 -18.18 4.74
CA ILE A 122 -11.74 -17.42 5.06
C ILE A 122 -11.62 -16.05 4.39
N TYR A 123 -12.69 -15.61 3.73
CA TYR A 123 -12.71 -14.37 2.94
C TYR A 123 -14.13 -13.77 2.90
N GLY A 124 -14.27 -12.64 2.21
CA GLY A 124 -15.51 -11.85 2.17
C GLY A 124 -15.42 -10.60 3.01
N SER A 125 -16.35 -9.66 2.80
CA SER A 125 -16.29 -8.34 3.46
C SER A 125 -16.54 -8.44 4.97
N PHE A 126 -17.26 -9.49 5.38
CA PHE A 126 -17.60 -9.81 6.76
C PHE A 126 -17.06 -11.19 7.16
N CYS A 127 -16.03 -11.70 6.47
CA CYS A 127 -15.49 -13.05 6.69
C CYS A 127 -16.57 -14.16 6.63
N GLU A 128 -17.55 -14.00 5.75
CA GLU A 128 -18.73 -14.84 5.57
C GLU A 128 -18.51 -16.02 4.61
N CYS A 129 -17.41 -16.01 3.85
CA CYS A 129 -17.07 -17.07 2.90
C CYS A 129 -15.83 -17.86 3.33
N ASP A 130 -15.76 -19.12 2.89
CA ASP A 130 -14.58 -19.97 3.00
C ASP A 130 -14.53 -20.97 1.84
N ASN A 131 -13.39 -21.64 1.66
CA ASN A 131 -13.17 -22.60 0.56
C ASN A 131 -13.11 -24.07 1.03
N PHE A 132 -13.54 -24.38 2.25
CA PHE A 132 -13.36 -25.71 2.85
C PHE A 132 -14.65 -26.32 3.44
N SER A 133 -15.73 -25.52 3.50
CA SER A 133 -17.03 -25.94 4.04
C SER A 133 -18.02 -26.44 2.96
N CYS A 134 -17.59 -26.58 1.70
CA CYS A 134 -18.41 -27.15 0.63
C CYS A 134 -18.80 -28.61 0.92
N ALA A 135 -19.86 -29.08 0.24
CA ALA A 135 -20.30 -30.47 0.33
C ALA A 135 -19.19 -31.45 -0.08
N ARG A 136 -19.20 -32.65 0.50
CA ARG A 136 -18.23 -33.71 0.22
C ARG A 136 -18.92 -34.92 -0.38
N ASN A 137 -18.30 -35.52 -1.41
CA ASN A 137 -18.68 -36.81 -1.96
C ASN A 137 -17.57 -37.81 -1.68
N LYS A 138 -17.88 -38.90 -0.95
CA LYS A 138 -16.89 -39.91 -0.54
C LYS A 138 -15.64 -39.33 0.14
N GLY A 139 -15.83 -38.29 0.96
CA GLY A 139 -14.73 -37.61 1.68
C GLY A 139 -13.96 -36.58 0.86
N VAL A 140 -14.20 -36.47 -0.45
CA VAL A 140 -13.57 -35.46 -1.33
C VAL A 140 -14.44 -34.22 -1.38
N LEU A 141 -13.83 -33.05 -1.15
CA LEU A 141 -14.51 -31.76 -1.28
C LEU A 141 -14.93 -31.55 -2.74
N CYS A 142 -16.18 -31.16 -2.96
CA CYS A 142 -16.64 -30.75 -4.28
C CYS A 142 -16.08 -29.35 -4.57
N SER A 143 -14.87 -29.32 -5.17
CA SER A 143 -14.18 -28.13 -5.66
C SER A 143 -14.40 -27.92 -7.14
#